data_AF-A0A975S5K9-F1
#
_entry.id   AF-A0A975S5K9-F1
#
_cell.length_a   1.000
_cell.length_b   1.000
_cell.length_c   1.000
_cell.angle_alpha   90.00
_cell.angle_beta   90.00
_cell.angle_gamma   90.00
#
_symmetry.space_group_name_H-M   'P 1'
#
loop_
_entity.id
_entity.type
_entity.pdbx_description
1 polymer ?
#
loop_
_entity_poly.entity_id
_entity_poly.type
_entity_poly.pdbx_seq_one_letter_code
_entity_poly.pdbx_strand_id
1 'polypeptide(L)' 'MAAYCQVTGAIPGFGHSISHSHRRNKRRFDPNIQKKRYWVPSLRRNVTLQVSARGIKTIDVRGIDAVITDLIAKGVKL' A
#
# COMPACT_ATOMS: atom_id res chain seq x y z
N MET A 1 -10.49 -6.24 0.29
CA MET A 1 -9.50 -5.15 0.38
C MET A 1 -9.03 -4.83 -1.02
N ALA A 2 -9.07 -3.56 -1.45
CA ALA A 2 -8.43 -3.18 -2.70
C ALA A 2 -6.93 -3.45 -2.55
N ALA A 3 -6.36 -4.27 -3.42
CA ALA A 3 -4.96 -4.67 -3.35
C ALA A 3 -4.03 -3.57 -3.89
N TYR A 4 -4.31 -2.31 -3.50
CA TYR A 4 -3.56 -1.12 -3.84
C TYR A 4 -2.97 -0.46 -2.59
N CYS A 5 -1.68 -0.16 -2.59
CA CYS A 5 -1.05 0.63 -1.54
C CYS A 5 -1.17 2.12 -1.84
N GLN A 6 -1.81 2.89 -0.95
CA GLN A 6 -2.00 4.33 -1.13
C GLN A 6 -0.67 5.11 -1.18
N VAL A 7 0.32 4.70 -0.40
CA VAL A 7 1.62 5.41 -0.29
C VAL A 7 2.55 5.10 -1.46
N THR A 8 2.72 3.82 -1.79
CA THR A 8 3.73 3.37 -2.77
C THR A 8 3.15 3.13 -4.16
N GLY A 9 1.83 3.10 -4.32
CA GLY A 9 1.17 2.78 -5.58
C GLY A 9 1.24 1.31 -5.97
N ALA A 10 1.72 0.43 -5.08
CA ALA A 10 1.86 -0.99 -5.38
C ALA A 10 0.49 -1.62 -5.75
N ILE A 11 0.44 -2.24 -6.92
CA ILE A 11 -0.72 -2.95 -7.48
C ILE A 11 -0.45 -4.45 -7.59
N PRO A 12 -1.48 -5.29 -7.75
CA PRO A 12 -1.30 -6.71 -7.98
C PRO A 12 -0.62 -6.99 -9.32
N GLY A 13 0.29 -7.95 -9.32
CA GLY A 13 0.83 -8.54 -10.54
C GLY A 13 -0.01 -9.73 -11.00
N PHE A 14 0.06 -10.06 -12.28
CA PHE A 14 -0.52 -11.29 -12.83
C PHE A 14 0.59 -12.18 -13.38
N GLY A 15 0.45 -13.48 -13.20
CA GLY A 15 1.38 -14.47 -13.76
C GLY A 15 0.83 -15.87 -13.56
N HIS A 16 1.72 -16.86 -13.47
CA HIS A 16 1.33 -18.27 -13.40
C HIS A 16 1.98 -18.98 -12.22
N SER A 17 1.26 -19.92 -11.64
CA SER A 17 1.84 -20.98 -10.81
C SER A 17 2.32 -22.09 -11.75
N ILE A 18 3.61 -22.41 -11.68
CA ILE A 18 4.26 -23.41 -12.54
C ILE A 18 4.54 -24.65 -11.70
N SER A 19 4.01 -25.81 -12.09
CA SER A 19 4.34 -27.08 -11.44
C SER A 19 5.72 -27.59 -11.85
N HIS A 20 6.24 -28.61 -11.16
CA HIS A 20 7.46 -29.32 -11.56
C HIS A 20 7.41 -29.81 -13.03
N SER A 21 6.25 -30.31 -13.47
CA SER A 21 5.97 -30.70 -14.86
C SER A 21 5.61 -29.53 -15.79
N HIS A 22 5.89 -28.29 -15.40
CA HIS A 22 5.60 -27.06 -16.15
C HIS A 22 4.12 -26.82 -16.53
N ARG A 23 3.17 -27.37 -15.75
CA ARG A 23 1.75 -26.98 -15.90
C ARG A 23 1.56 -25.56 -15.39
N ARG A 24 0.97 -24.72 -16.23
CA ARG A 24 0.81 -23.27 -16.01
C ARG A 24 -0.63 -22.95 -15.62
N ASN A 25 -0.84 -22.54 -14.38
CA ASN A 25 -2.15 -22.08 -13.89
C ASN A 25 -2.10 -20.57 -13.63
N LYS A 26 -3.11 -19.82 -14.09
CA LYS A 26 -3.20 -18.36 -13.85
C LYS A 26 -3.23 -18.07 -12.34
N ARG A 27 -2.44 -17.10 -11.89
CA ARG A 27 -2.37 -16.64 -10.49
C ARG A 27 -2.23 -15.12 -10.45
N ARG A 28 -2.76 -14.52 -9.39
CA ARG A 28 -2.54 -13.12 -9.02
C ARG A 28 -1.54 -13.03 -7.85
N PHE A 29 -0.60 -12.09 -7.94
CA PHE A 29 0.38 -11.77 -6.91
C PHE A 29 -0.05 -10.48 -6.21
N ASP A 30 -0.66 -10.62 -5.03
CA ASP A 30 -1.16 -9.47 -4.27
C ASP A 30 -0.06 -8.88 -3.37
N PRO A 31 0.09 -7.55 -3.31
CA PRO A 31 0.93 -6.92 -2.31
C PRO A 31 0.36 -7.13 -0.89
N ASN A 32 1.25 -7.28 0.10
CA ASN A 32 0.88 -7.45 1.52
C ASN A 32 0.32 -6.14 2.09
N ILE A 33 -0.97 -5.88 1.87
CA ILE A 33 -1.67 -4.67 2.30
C ILE A 33 -2.33 -4.87 3.66
N GLN A 34 -2.18 -3.84 4.48
CA GLN A 34 -2.68 -3.78 5.84
C GLN A 34 -3.46 -2.48 6.04
N LYS A 35 -4.58 -2.57 6.76
CA LYS A 35 -5.32 -1.39 7.23
C LYS A 35 -4.68 -0.92 8.52
N LYS A 36 -3.98 0.22 8.49
CA LYS A 36 -3.27 0.77 9.65
C LYS A 36 -3.72 2.20 9.90
N ARG A 37 -3.86 2.55 11.19
CA ARG A 37 -4.26 3.86 11.66
C ARG A 37 -3.03 4.64 12.11
N TYR A 38 -2.91 5.88 11.65
CA TYR A 38 -1.83 6.80 12.01
C TYR A 38 -2.42 8.07 12.62
N TRP A 39 -1.83 8.55 13.70
CA TRP A 39 -2.09 9.90 14.19
C TRP A 39 -1.33 10.90 13.31
N VAL A 40 -2.02 11.90 12.77
CA VAL A 40 -1.43 12.93 11.93
C VAL A 40 -1.45 14.26 12.70
N PRO A 41 -0.30 14.75 13.20
CA PRO A 41 -0.23 15.98 13.98
C PRO A 41 -0.76 17.20 13.23
N SER A 42 -0.40 17.35 11.95
CA SER A 42 -0.82 18.48 11.11
C SER A 42 -2.34 18.60 10.95
N LEU A 43 -3.05 17.47 10.90
CA LEU A 43 -4.50 17.40 10.77
C LEU A 43 -5.23 17.22 12.11
N ARG A 44 -4.48 17.06 13.22
CA ARG A 44 -5.00 16.76 14.57
C ARG A 44 -6.03 15.63 14.60
N ARG A 45 -5.88 14.62 13.74
CA ARG A 45 -6.82 13.49 13.63
C ARG A 45 -6.10 12.20 13.28
N ASN A 46 -6.79 11.09 13.54
CA ASN A 46 -6.37 9.78 13.06
C ASN A 46 -6.78 9.59 11.59
N VAL A 47 -5.85 9.15 10.76
CA VAL A 47 -6.10 8.75 9.36
C VAL A 47 -5.88 7.25 9.23
N THR A 48 -6.80 6.58 8.55
CA THR A 48 -6.69 5.14 8.28
C THR A 48 -6.23 4.93 6.85
N LEU A 49 -5.08 4.29 6.67
CA LEU A 49 -4.49 4.04 5.37
C LEU A 49 -4.45 2.53 5.05
N GLN A 50 -4.63 2.21 3.78
CA GLN A 50 -4.32 0.91 3.18
C GLN A 50 -2.87 0.94 2.70
N VAL A 51 -1.98 0.34 3.48
CA VAL A 51 -0.53 0.42 3.27
C VAL A 51 0.09 -0.96 3.14
N SER A 52 1.01 -1.11 2.21
CA SER A 52 1.87 -2.29 2.18
C SER A 52 2.95 -2.20 3.26
N ALA A 53 3.58 -3.32 3.61
CA ALA A 53 4.74 -3.30 4.51
C ALA A 53 5.85 -2.32 4.06
N ARG A 54 6.08 -2.21 2.74
CA ARG A 54 7.00 -1.20 2.17
C ARG A 54 6.49 0.22 2.38
N GLY A 55 5.18 0.44 2.25
CA GLY A 55 4.55 1.72 2.55
C GLY A 55 4.68 2.13 4.01
N ILE A 56 4.58 1.17 4.94
CA ILE A 56 4.85 1.42 6.37
C ILE A 56 6.29 1.90 6.56
N LYS A 57 7.27 1.19 5.98
CA LYS A 57 8.67 1.60 6.04
C LYS A 57 8.90 3.02 5.47
N THR A 58 8.24 3.37 4.37
CA THR A 58 8.33 4.73 3.79
C THR A 58 7.80 5.80 4.75
N ILE A 59 6.69 5.53 5.44
CA ILE A 59 6.13 6.44 6.46
C ILE A 59 7.12 6.60 7.61
N ASP A 60 7.71 5.51 8.09
CA ASP A 60 8.64 5.55 9.21
C ASP A 60 9.93 6.35 8.88
N VAL A 61 10.40 6.27 7.63
CA VAL A 61 11.60 7.00 7.18
C VAL A 61 11.33 8.48 6.88
N ARG A 62 10.22 8.80 6.20
CA ARG A 62 9.93 10.18 5.75
C ARG A 62 9.11 10.99 6.75
N GLY A 63 8.48 10.32 7.73
CA GLY A 63 7.48 10.91 8.61
C GLY A 63 6.07 10.92 8.00
N ILE A 64 5.05 10.86 8.87
CA ILE A 64 3.64 10.79 8.44
C ILE A 64 3.16 12.07 7.76
N ASP A 65 3.56 13.25 8.24
CA ASP A 65 3.08 14.53 7.71
C ASP A 65 3.53 14.74 6.26
N ALA A 66 4.80 14.43 5.94
CA ALA A 66 5.31 14.54 4.57
C ALA A 66 4.56 13.61 3.61
N VAL A 67 4.28 12.37 4.03
CA VAL A 67 3.53 11.40 3.22
C VAL A 67 2.09 11.83 3.03
N ILE A 68 1.45 12.39 4.05
CA ILE A 68 0.07 12.89 3.95
C ILE A 68 -0.02 14.09 2.99
N THR A 69 0.92 15.02 3.05
CA THR A 69 0.99 16.14 2.09
C THR A 69 1.13 15.62 0.64
N ASP A 70 2.02 14.65 0.41
CA ASP A 70 2.18 14.01 -0.91
C ASP A 70 0.87 13.33 -1.37
N LEU A 71 0.14 12.70 -0.45
CA LEU A 71 -1.13 12.02 -0.75
C LEU A 71 -2.25 13.00 -1.10
N ILE A 72 -2.32 14.13 -0.39
CA ILE A 72 -3.28 15.21 -0.68
C ILE A 72 -2.98 15.81 -2.06
N ALA A 73 -1.70 16.07 -2.36
CA ALA A 73 -1.28 16.57 -3.67
C ALA A 73 -1.65 15.62 -4.82
N LYS A 74 -1.64 14.31 -4.57
CA LYS A 74 -2.09 13.27 -5.51
C LYS A 74 -3.61 13.11 -5.58
N GLY A 75 -4.38 13.86 -4.79
CA GLY A 75 -5.85 13.78 -4.76
C GLY A 75 -6.40 12.54 -4.07
N VAL A 76 -5.61 11.85 -3.24
CA VAL A 76 -6.07 10.67 -2.50
C VAL A 76 -6.99 11.10 -1.36
N LYS A 77 -8.19 10.52 -1.29
CA LYS A 77 -9.14 10.77 -0.20
C LYS A 77 -8.67 10.10 1.10
N LEU A 78 -8.52 10.89 2.17
CA LEU A 78 -8.00 10.51 3.49
C LEU A 78 -9.08 10.25 4.54
#